data_AF-A0A949Y1Z4-F1
#
_entry.id   AF-A0A949Y1Z4-F1
#
_cell.length_a   1.000
_cell.length_b   1.000
_cell.length_c   1.000
_cell.angle_alpha   90.00
_cell.angle_beta   90.00
_cell.angle_gamma   90.00
#
_symmetry.space_group_name_H-M   'P 1'
#
loop_
_entity.id
_entity.type
_entity.pdbx_description
1 polymer ?
#
loop_
_entity_poly.entity_id
_entity_poly.type
_entity_poly.pdbx_seq_one_letter_code
_entity_poly.pdbx_strand_id
1 'polypeptide(L)'
;NLEAAKMVKYGGVTEAQALAMITINPARELGLDRRLGSIEVGKDADIVLFNAHPFDAFARCELALIDGEVWFQRPEKDNTFAPRPGDHATMPMPGRGTESRNLEIPQNPKGTYALVKATLHPVSGPDIADGTLVIEGGKITAVGGPKTPFPPAADVIDAQGFDIWPGLIDAGTRLGLYEIGSLSETHDDADSAQFQPELRTSSALYTDSEQIPVTRANGVLIAYVQPAGGLISGQGCVIGLDGFVPRELVLADPVALNVTIPPRISRDPDAPRPRGEGPDPRQRRRERIESIKEEFRRALAYDKVRAEAQARQAPAPYPDPRLVALAPYAKGERPVIFRADHREEILDALKLAQDLYLKAIISGGAEAWKAADALKTANVPVLVAGTLQLPAGPTDPYDASYANPARLYEAGVTFAIRSNGQGPEQATAGRNLPYEAAIAVAFGLPEPEALKAITLNPAKILGLADQVGSLEAGKRANLVITAGHILQPTTEIKALFLNGKPLPPESKQTLLYARYRQHLAEVQIGASPLGIDPMPAFPLAPSSPVPASTSATNANHAQPAGDRTSAGRH
;
A
#
# COMPACT_ATOMS: atom_id res chain seq x y z
N ASN A 1 17.15 -6.02 8.03
CA ASN A 1 16.45 -6.84 9.05
C ASN A 1 15.09 -7.34 8.62
N LEU A 2 14.10 -6.47 8.35
CA LEU A 2 12.75 -6.92 7.97
C LEU A 2 12.75 -7.87 6.76
N GLU A 3 13.56 -7.60 5.74
CA GLU A 3 13.69 -8.50 4.58
C GLU A 3 14.28 -9.87 4.93
N ALA A 4 15.25 -9.93 5.85
CA ALA A 4 15.79 -11.20 6.34
C ALA A 4 14.76 -11.96 7.19
N ALA A 5 13.98 -11.25 8.02
CA ALA A 5 12.89 -11.85 8.79
C ALA A 5 11.82 -12.47 7.87
N LYS A 6 11.50 -11.80 6.75
CA LYS A 6 10.61 -12.34 5.72
C LYS A 6 11.16 -13.63 5.10
N MET A 7 12.48 -13.84 5.05
CA MET A 7 13.06 -15.09 4.52
C MET A 7 12.76 -16.29 5.42
N VAL A 8 12.59 -16.09 6.74
CA VAL A 8 12.13 -17.18 7.61
C VAL A 8 10.73 -17.63 7.20
N LYS A 9 9.81 -16.66 7.02
CA LYS A 9 8.44 -16.89 6.55
C LYS A 9 8.38 -17.51 5.16
N TYR A 10 8.98 -16.89 4.16
CA TYR A 10 8.80 -17.28 2.74
C TYR A 10 9.82 -18.29 2.24
N GLY A 11 11.02 -18.30 2.83
CA GLY A 11 12.14 -19.16 2.42
C GLY A 11 12.28 -20.43 3.24
N GLY A 12 11.55 -20.56 4.36
CA GLY A 12 11.64 -21.72 5.25
C GLY A 12 13.02 -21.90 5.88
N VAL A 13 13.79 -20.80 6.00
CA VAL A 13 15.13 -20.83 6.60
C VAL A 13 15.03 -20.64 8.12
N THR A 14 16.01 -21.18 8.83
CA THR A 14 16.16 -20.93 10.27
C THR A 14 16.55 -19.47 10.55
N GLU A 15 16.27 -18.99 11.76
CA GLU A 15 16.71 -17.67 12.24
C GLU A 15 18.22 -17.45 12.01
N ALA A 16 19.05 -18.42 12.38
CA ALA A 16 20.50 -18.35 12.21
C ALA A 16 20.92 -18.20 10.74
N GLN A 17 20.24 -18.90 9.83
CA GLN A 17 20.48 -18.76 8.39
C GLN A 17 20.05 -17.39 7.87
N ALA A 18 18.91 -16.87 8.32
CA ALA A 18 18.44 -15.53 7.96
C ALA A 18 19.41 -14.44 8.47
N LEU A 19 19.94 -14.56 9.69
CA LEU A 19 20.98 -13.66 10.21
C LEU A 19 22.26 -13.76 9.39
N ALA A 20 22.69 -14.97 9.03
CA ALA A 20 23.88 -15.18 8.21
C ALA A 20 23.76 -14.49 6.84
N MET A 21 22.56 -14.46 6.23
CA MET A 21 22.32 -13.80 4.93
C MET A 21 22.59 -12.29 4.94
N ILE A 22 22.50 -11.63 6.10
CA ILE A 22 22.77 -10.18 6.23
C ILE A 22 24.05 -9.89 7.01
N THR A 23 24.87 -10.92 7.30
CA THR A 23 26.12 -10.79 8.08
C THR A 23 27.26 -11.59 7.43
N ILE A 24 27.46 -12.87 7.80
CA ILE A 24 28.63 -13.64 7.39
C ILE A 24 28.59 -14.09 5.92
N ASN A 25 27.42 -14.29 5.32
CA ASN A 25 27.32 -14.71 3.92
C ASN A 25 27.82 -13.62 2.95
N PRO A 26 27.35 -12.36 3.02
CA PRO A 26 27.92 -11.31 2.18
C PRO A 26 29.41 -11.07 2.47
N ALA A 27 29.86 -11.25 3.72
CA ALA A 27 31.29 -11.21 4.04
C ALA A 27 32.09 -12.27 3.29
N ARG A 28 31.59 -13.52 3.24
CA ARG A 28 32.22 -14.63 2.49
C ARG A 28 32.23 -14.37 0.99
N GLU A 29 31.12 -13.88 0.45
CA GLU A 29 31.01 -13.55 -0.98
C GLU A 29 32.00 -12.46 -1.40
N LEU A 30 32.28 -11.51 -0.51
CA LEU A 30 33.27 -10.46 -0.71
C LEU A 30 34.70 -10.87 -0.33
N GLY A 31 34.92 -12.08 0.20
CA GLY A 31 36.24 -12.53 0.67
C GLY A 31 36.74 -11.81 1.94
N LEU A 32 35.82 -11.23 2.71
CA LEU A 32 36.08 -10.44 3.92
C LEU A 32 35.68 -11.18 5.21
N ASP A 33 35.28 -12.44 5.13
CA ASP A 33 34.80 -13.24 6.27
C ASP A 33 35.85 -13.48 7.36
N ARG A 34 37.14 -13.34 7.04
CA ARG A 34 38.22 -13.33 8.05
C ARG A 34 38.25 -12.05 8.89
N ARG A 35 37.64 -10.98 8.40
CA ARG A 35 37.63 -9.65 9.01
C ARG A 35 36.29 -9.30 9.63
N LEU A 36 35.17 -9.60 8.97
CA LEU A 36 33.85 -9.13 9.40
C LEU A 36 32.74 -10.18 9.18
N GLY A 37 31.53 -9.84 9.62
CA GLY A 37 30.31 -10.64 9.40
C GLY A 37 29.99 -11.66 10.49
N SER A 38 30.83 -11.81 11.52
CA SER A 38 30.49 -12.56 12.73
C SER A 38 31.23 -12.02 13.96
N ILE A 39 30.73 -12.33 15.15
CA ILE A 39 31.32 -11.91 16.44
C ILE A 39 32.31 -12.99 16.89
N GLU A 40 33.47 -13.06 16.24
CA GLU A 40 34.56 -13.99 16.54
C GLU A 40 35.81 -13.23 17.00
N VAL A 41 36.60 -13.82 17.89
CA VAL A 41 37.84 -13.22 18.38
C VAL A 41 38.81 -13.02 17.20
N GLY A 42 39.33 -11.80 17.04
CA GLY A 42 40.30 -11.42 16.00
C GLY A 42 39.69 -10.77 14.75
N LYS A 43 38.35 -10.62 14.71
CA LYS A 43 37.63 -9.87 13.67
C LYS A 43 37.48 -8.38 14.03
N ASP A 44 37.19 -7.58 13.01
CA ASP A 44 36.87 -6.16 13.10
C ASP A 44 35.61 -6.00 13.97
N ALA A 45 35.63 -5.05 14.90
CA ALA A 45 34.58 -4.86 15.90
C ALA A 45 33.40 -4.04 15.34
N ASP A 46 32.81 -4.54 14.26
CA ASP A 46 31.60 -4.01 13.62
C ASP A 46 30.37 -4.58 14.31
N ILE A 47 29.89 -3.89 15.35
CA ILE A 47 28.87 -4.41 16.27
C ILE A 47 27.65 -3.49 16.26
N VAL A 48 26.46 -4.08 16.19
CA VAL A 48 25.19 -3.37 16.37
C VAL A 48 24.45 -3.92 17.57
N LEU A 49 23.95 -3.04 18.42
CA LEU A 49 23.09 -3.37 19.56
C LEU A 49 21.65 -2.99 19.22
N PHE A 50 20.72 -3.91 19.45
CA PHE A 50 19.29 -3.65 19.31
C PHE A 50 18.62 -3.70 20.68
N ASN A 51 17.54 -2.92 20.85
CA ASN A 51 16.72 -2.94 22.07
C ASN A 51 15.79 -4.17 22.18
N ALA A 52 15.70 -4.96 21.11
CA ALA A 52 14.91 -6.17 20.98
C ALA A 52 15.56 -7.08 19.92
N HIS A 53 14.98 -8.25 19.67
CA HIS A 53 15.43 -9.16 18.64
C HIS A 53 15.43 -8.45 17.27
N PRO A 54 16.52 -8.50 16.48
CA PRO A 54 16.67 -7.67 15.27
C PRO A 54 15.62 -7.95 14.19
N PHE A 55 14.95 -9.10 14.22
CA PHE A 55 13.85 -9.46 13.30
C PHE A 55 12.45 -9.12 13.80
N ASP A 56 12.32 -8.60 15.03
CA ASP A 56 11.08 -7.99 15.48
C ASP A 56 10.86 -6.65 14.77
N ALA A 57 9.67 -6.43 14.21
CA ALA A 57 9.36 -5.15 13.58
C ALA A 57 9.30 -3.97 14.57
N PHE A 58 9.25 -4.26 15.87
CA PHE A 58 9.33 -3.27 16.94
C PHE A 58 10.77 -3.01 17.43
N ALA A 59 11.77 -3.66 16.85
CA ALA A 59 13.17 -3.47 17.24
C ALA A 59 13.79 -2.21 16.61
N ARG A 60 14.70 -1.58 17.34
CA ARG A 60 15.53 -0.47 16.87
C ARG A 60 16.99 -0.72 17.23
N CYS A 61 17.88 -0.24 16.36
CA CYS A 61 19.29 -0.15 16.67
C CYS A 61 19.54 0.96 17.71
N GLU A 62 20.21 0.64 18.80
CA GLU A 62 20.59 1.54 19.90
C GLU A 62 22.03 2.03 19.78
N LEU A 63 22.92 1.18 19.26
CA LEU A 63 24.34 1.43 19.17
C LEU A 63 24.89 0.77 17.91
N ALA A 64 25.75 1.47 17.18
CA ALA A 64 26.55 0.89 16.11
C ALA A 64 28.02 1.28 16.31
N LEU A 65 28.87 0.25 16.32
CA LEU A 65 30.32 0.36 16.30
C LEU A 65 30.84 -0.03 14.93
N ILE A 66 31.85 0.69 14.45
CA ILE A 66 32.62 0.33 13.26
C ILE A 66 34.09 0.34 13.69
N ASP A 67 34.81 -0.75 13.43
CA ASP A 67 36.19 -0.94 13.89
C ASP A 67 36.39 -0.72 15.41
N GLY A 68 35.35 -0.96 16.21
CA GLY A 68 35.35 -0.78 17.66
C GLY A 68 35.13 0.66 18.14
N GLU A 69 34.97 1.62 17.23
CA GLU A 69 34.59 3.00 17.55
C GLU A 69 33.07 3.17 17.50
N VAL A 70 32.50 3.93 18.43
CA VAL A 70 31.06 4.22 18.43
C VAL A 70 30.76 5.26 17.35
N TRP A 71 30.07 4.84 16.28
CA TRP A 71 29.64 5.70 15.19
C TRP A 71 28.22 6.21 15.35
N PHE A 72 27.37 5.43 16.02
CA PHE A 72 26.00 5.80 16.33
C PHE A 72 25.64 5.33 17.72
N GLN A 73 25.04 6.21 18.51
CA GLN A 73 24.41 5.87 19.78
C GLN A 73 23.12 6.67 19.90
N ARG A 74 22.02 5.99 20.24
CA ARG A 74 20.74 6.64 20.47
C ARG A 74 20.82 7.50 21.74
N PRO A 75 20.35 8.76 21.72
CA PRO A 75 20.32 9.61 22.91
C PRO A 75 19.44 9.02 24.02
N GLU A 76 19.85 9.15 25.29
CA GLU A 76 19.07 8.64 26.44
C GLU A 76 17.64 9.21 26.53
N LYS A 77 17.43 10.46 26.10
CA LYS A 77 16.10 11.08 26.04
C LYS A 77 15.19 10.45 24.99
N ASP A 78 15.75 9.86 23.94
CA ASP A 78 15.01 9.11 22.91
C ASP A 78 14.82 7.64 23.35
N ASN A 79 15.49 7.23 24.43
CA ASN A 79 15.42 5.91 25.05
C ASN A 79 14.26 5.80 26.06
N THR A 80 13.39 6.82 26.13
CA THR A 80 12.17 6.82 26.96
C THR A 80 11.04 5.98 26.38
N PHE A 81 11.18 5.51 25.14
CA PHE A 81 10.20 4.60 24.54
C PHE A 81 10.45 3.19 25.07
N ALA A 82 9.65 2.80 26.06
CA ALA A 82 9.68 1.44 26.56
C ALA A 82 9.45 0.45 25.41
N PRO A 83 10.17 -0.68 25.38
CA PRO A 83 9.81 -1.79 24.49
C PRO A 83 8.33 -2.14 24.72
N ARG A 84 7.67 -2.56 23.64
CA ARG A 84 6.30 -3.07 23.74
C ARG A 84 6.23 -4.13 24.86
N PRO A 85 5.13 -4.22 25.63
CA PRO A 85 4.93 -5.34 26.54
C PRO A 85 4.88 -6.67 25.77
N GLY A 86 5.78 -7.59 26.11
CA GLY A 86 5.89 -8.89 25.45
C GLY A 86 7.31 -9.45 25.53
N ASP A 87 7.50 -10.71 25.12
CA ASP A 87 8.84 -11.23 24.86
C ASP A 87 9.30 -10.74 23.48
N HIS A 88 10.09 -9.67 23.50
CA HIS A 88 10.77 -9.13 22.34
C HIS A 88 12.25 -9.52 22.31
N ALA A 89 12.71 -10.37 23.23
CA ALA A 89 14.08 -10.87 23.24
C ALA A 89 14.27 -12.01 22.24
N THR A 90 13.20 -12.73 21.91
CA THR A 90 13.18 -13.81 20.92
C THR A 90 12.57 -13.36 19.60
N MET A 91 12.87 -14.07 18.51
CA MET A 91 12.27 -13.77 17.21
C MET A 91 10.75 -13.98 17.27
N PRO A 92 9.94 -12.98 16.85
CA PRO A 92 8.49 -13.17 16.77
C PRO A 92 8.18 -14.30 15.81
N MET A 93 7.49 -15.32 16.31
CA MET A 93 7.04 -16.47 15.52
C MET A 93 5.55 -16.66 15.68
N PRO A 94 4.88 -17.20 14.65
CA PRO A 94 3.55 -17.77 14.81
C PRO A 94 3.46 -18.72 16.01
N GLY A 95 2.27 -18.87 16.59
CA GLY A 95 2.04 -19.87 17.63
C GLY A 95 2.47 -21.27 17.17
N ARG A 96 3.22 -22.00 18.02
CA ARG A 96 3.78 -23.32 17.68
C ARG A 96 2.66 -24.27 17.23
N GLY A 97 2.74 -24.76 15.98
CA GLY A 97 1.73 -25.62 15.35
C GLY A 97 0.64 -24.86 14.56
N THR A 98 0.38 -23.59 14.87
CA THR A 98 -0.51 -22.71 14.09
C THR A 98 0.10 -22.41 12.71
N GLU A 99 1.43 -22.22 12.63
CA GLU A 99 2.15 -22.03 11.37
C GLU A 99 1.89 -23.13 10.34
N SER A 100 1.91 -24.40 10.79
CA SER A 100 1.72 -25.56 9.93
C SER A 100 0.24 -25.89 9.66
N ARG A 101 -0.68 -25.29 10.42
CA ARG A 101 -2.10 -25.58 10.30
C ARG A 101 -2.67 -24.86 9.08
N ASN A 102 -3.18 -25.63 8.12
CA ASN A 102 -3.97 -25.07 7.03
C ASN A 102 -5.38 -24.73 7.54
N LEU A 103 -5.82 -23.50 7.30
CA LEU A 103 -7.18 -23.07 7.67
C LEU A 103 -8.06 -23.13 6.43
N GLU A 104 -8.78 -24.24 6.27
CA GLU A 104 -9.68 -24.42 5.15
C GLU A 104 -11.02 -23.73 5.42
N ILE A 105 -11.35 -22.75 4.58
CA ILE A 105 -12.61 -22.02 4.66
C ILE A 105 -13.35 -22.23 3.33
N PRO A 106 -14.31 -23.17 3.28
CA PRO A 106 -15.04 -23.45 2.05
C PRO A 106 -15.89 -22.24 1.62
N GLN A 107 -16.13 -22.12 0.32
CA GLN A 107 -17.14 -21.19 -0.18
C GLN A 107 -18.53 -21.68 0.25
N ASN A 108 -19.30 -20.80 0.87
CA ASN A 108 -20.66 -21.07 1.31
C ASN A 108 -21.62 -20.24 0.44
N PRO A 109 -22.47 -20.88 -0.38
CA PRO A 109 -23.44 -20.17 -1.22
C PRO A 109 -24.42 -19.30 -0.45
N LYS A 110 -24.69 -19.60 0.83
CA LYS A 110 -25.55 -18.81 1.71
C LYS A 110 -24.81 -17.61 2.33
N GLY A 111 -23.48 -17.63 2.32
CA GLY A 111 -22.64 -16.57 2.88
C GLY A 111 -22.74 -16.44 4.40
N THR A 112 -22.93 -17.54 5.11
CA THR A 112 -23.10 -17.58 6.57
C THR A 112 -21.96 -18.37 7.21
N TYR A 113 -21.13 -17.69 8.01
CA TYR A 113 -19.95 -18.28 8.65
C TYR A 113 -19.91 -17.95 10.14
N ALA A 114 -19.37 -18.87 10.94
CA ALA A 114 -19.03 -18.64 12.33
C ALA A 114 -17.55 -19.00 12.56
N LEU A 115 -16.70 -17.99 12.77
CA LEU A 115 -15.29 -18.16 13.10
C LEU A 115 -15.18 -18.23 14.63
N VAL A 116 -14.81 -19.38 15.19
CA VAL A 116 -14.84 -19.63 16.64
C VAL A 116 -13.45 -19.90 17.21
N LYS A 117 -13.26 -19.57 18.50
CA LYS A 117 -12.02 -19.78 19.28
C LYS A 117 -10.80 -18.99 18.80
N ALA A 118 -11.00 -17.95 17.99
CA ALA A 118 -9.90 -17.08 17.56
C ALA A 118 -9.63 -16.00 18.62
N THR A 119 -8.44 -15.42 18.61
CA THR A 119 -8.23 -14.10 19.21
C THR A 119 -8.80 -13.06 18.25
N LEU A 120 -9.82 -12.33 18.67
CA LEU A 120 -10.39 -11.26 17.84
C LEU A 120 -9.76 -9.94 18.26
N HIS A 121 -9.36 -9.14 17.29
CA HIS A 121 -8.82 -7.79 17.48
C HIS A 121 -9.80 -6.75 16.92
N PRO A 122 -10.81 -6.28 17.67
CA PRO A 122 -11.81 -5.36 17.13
C PRO A 122 -11.25 -4.00 16.70
N VAL A 123 -10.13 -3.57 17.27
CA VAL A 123 -9.48 -2.25 17.11
C VAL A 123 -10.30 -1.06 17.65
N SER A 124 -11.64 -1.16 17.66
CA SER A 124 -12.54 -0.23 18.33
C SER A 124 -12.62 -0.42 19.85
N GLY A 125 -12.13 -1.55 20.36
CA GLY A 125 -12.14 -1.94 21.77
C GLY A 125 -11.04 -2.95 22.10
N PRO A 126 -11.05 -3.53 23.31
CA PRO A 126 -10.06 -4.52 23.72
C PRO A 126 -10.18 -5.82 22.92
N ASP A 127 -9.08 -6.57 22.89
CA ASP A 127 -9.03 -7.89 22.27
C ASP A 127 -9.94 -8.89 22.99
N ILE A 128 -10.48 -9.84 22.23
CA ILE A 128 -11.40 -10.86 22.72
C ILE A 128 -10.75 -12.23 22.53
N ALA A 129 -10.30 -12.84 23.62
CA ALA A 129 -9.76 -14.19 23.62
C ALA A 129 -10.88 -15.24 23.42
N ASP A 130 -10.55 -16.32 22.71
CA ASP A 130 -11.46 -17.42 22.36
C ASP A 130 -12.80 -16.93 21.78
N GLY A 131 -12.74 -15.84 21.03
CA GLY A 131 -13.89 -15.13 20.52
C GLY A 131 -14.59 -15.88 19.39
N THR A 132 -15.83 -15.46 19.16
CA THR A 132 -16.67 -15.92 18.06
C THR A 132 -17.12 -14.71 17.23
N LEU A 133 -16.88 -14.78 15.92
CA LEU A 133 -17.30 -13.80 14.93
C LEU A 133 -18.26 -14.45 13.93
N VAL A 134 -19.39 -13.81 13.70
CA VAL A 134 -20.46 -14.32 12.83
C VAL A 134 -20.61 -13.41 11.61
N ILE A 135 -20.64 -14.03 10.44
CA ILE A 135 -20.80 -13.36 9.14
C ILE A 135 -22.10 -13.85 8.52
N GLU A 136 -22.95 -12.94 8.06
CA GLU A 136 -24.13 -13.24 7.26
C GLU A 136 -24.32 -12.18 6.18
N GLY A 137 -24.57 -12.61 4.94
CA GLY A 137 -24.89 -11.69 3.84
C GLY A 137 -23.83 -10.63 3.59
N GLY A 138 -22.55 -10.98 3.82
CA GLY A 138 -21.41 -10.09 3.63
C GLY A 138 -21.12 -9.11 4.78
N LYS A 139 -21.87 -9.19 5.88
CA LYS A 139 -21.71 -8.33 7.06
C LYS A 139 -21.40 -9.14 8.30
N ILE A 140 -20.76 -8.48 9.26
CA ILE A 140 -20.57 -9.00 10.61
C ILE A 140 -21.91 -8.86 11.35
N THR A 141 -22.51 -9.96 11.79
CA THR A 141 -23.77 -9.93 12.56
C THR A 141 -23.57 -10.03 14.06
N ALA A 142 -22.48 -10.67 14.51
CA ALA A 142 -22.11 -10.74 15.92
C ALA A 142 -20.59 -10.86 16.10
N VAL A 143 -20.08 -10.26 17.18
CA VAL A 143 -18.68 -10.35 17.63
C VAL A 143 -18.72 -10.39 19.16
N GLY A 144 -18.07 -11.37 19.77
CA GLY A 144 -18.02 -11.48 21.22
C GLY A 144 -17.21 -12.67 21.69
N GLY A 145 -17.33 -13.01 22.97
CA GLY A 145 -16.62 -14.14 23.57
C GLY A 145 -17.09 -15.52 23.12
N PRO A 146 -16.63 -16.60 23.78
CA PRO A 146 -16.87 -17.99 23.36
C PRO A 146 -18.34 -18.40 23.27
N LYS A 147 -19.23 -17.70 23.98
CA LYS A 147 -20.67 -18.00 24.07
C LYS A 147 -21.52 -17.20 23.08
N THR A 148 -20.92 -16.42 22.18
CA THR A 148 -21.67 -15.67 21.17
C THR A 148 -22.47 -16.64 20.30
N PRO A 149 -23.80 -16.46 20.19
CA PRO A 149 -24.64 -17.36 19.39
C PRO A 149 -24.40 -17.10 17.89
N PHE A 150 -24.56 -18.15 17.10
CA PHE A 150 -24.55 -18.08 15.63
C PHE A 150 -25.65 -18.98 15.06
N PRO A 151 -26.16 -18.68 13.84
CA PRO A 151 -27.20 -19.47 13.22
C PRO A 151 -26.78 -20.94 13.01
N PRO A 152 -27.68 -21.93 13.16
CA PRO A 152 -27.37 -23.34 12.86
C PRO A 152 -26.95 -23.61 11.41
N ALA A 153 -27.28 -22.69 10.50
CA ALA A 153 -26.92 -22.77 9.09
C ALA A 153 -25.50 -22.22 8.79
N ALA A 154 -24.79 -21.71 9.79
CA ALA A 154 -23.43 -21.20 9.62
C ALA A 154 -22.42 -22.34 9.47
N ASP A 155 -21.49 -22.18 8.53
CA ASP A 155 -20.31 -23.03 8.51
C ASP A 155 -19.40 -22.62 9.67
N VAL A 156 -19.21 -23.55 10.60
CA VAL A 156 -18.40 -23.34 11.80
C VAL A 156 -16.95 -23.62 11.48
N ILE A 157 -16.12 -22.58 11.54
CA ILE A 157 -14.69 -22.66 11.29
C ILE A 157 -13.96 -22.55 12.63
N ASP A 158 -13.28 -23.63 13.03
CA ASP A 158 -12.40 -23.62 14.18
C ASP A 158 -11.14 -22.81 13.85
N ALA A 159 -11.07 -21.59 14.39
CA ALA A 159 -9.96 -20.68 14.22
C ALA A 159 -9.05 -20.63 15.46
N GLN A 160 -9.00 -21.72 16.24
CA GLN A 160 -8.15 -21.81 17.43
C GLN A 160 -6.68 -21.56 17.10
N GLY A 161 -6.07 -20.66 17.86
CA GLY A 161 -4.66 -20.27 17.72
C GLY A 161 -4.39 -19.26 16.60
N PHE A 162 -5.41 -18.81 15.87
CA PHE A 162 -5.32 -17.74 14.89
C PHE A 162 -5.83 -16.41 15.46
N ASP A 163 -5.28 -15.32 14.94
CA ASP A 163 -5.72 -13.96 15.22
C ASP A 163 -6.58 -13.44 14.05
N ILE A 164 -7.67 -12.75 14.37
CA ILE A 164 -8.59 -12.17 13.38
C ILE A 164 -8.60 -10.65 13.54
N TRP A 165 -8.30 -9.98 12.43
CA TRP A 165 -8.16 -8.52 12.33
C TRP A 165 -9.16 -7.95 11.31
N PRO A 166 -9.57 -6.67 11.44
CA PRO A 166 -10.19 -5.95 10.35
C PRO A 166 -9.23 -5.87 9.14
N GLY A 167 -9.78 -5.91 7.94
CA GLY A 167 -9.03 -5.60 6.72
C GLY A 167 -8.32 -4.25 6.83
N LEU A 168 -7.03 -4.22 6.51
CA LEU A 168 -6.26 -2.98 6.53
C LEU A 168 -6.71 -2.06 5.39
N ILE A 169 -6.58 -0.75 5.61
CA ILE A 169 -7.03 0.30 4.71
C ILE A 169 -5.85 1.18 4.32
N ASP A 170 -5.46 1.15 3.05
CA ASP A 170 -4.48 2.11 2.52
C ASP A 170 -5.19 3.42 2.16
N ALA A 171 -4.93 4.49 2.91
CA ALA A 171 -5.66 5.74 2.81
C ALA A 171 -5.20 6.67 1.68
N GLY A 172 -4.33 6.20 0.80
CA GLY A 172 -4.05 6.85 -0.47
C GLY A 172 -3.09 6.02 -1.28
N THR A 173 -3.43 5.72 -2.51
CA THR A 173 -2.60 4.94 -3.43
C THR A 173 -3.03 5.24 -4.87
N ARG A 174 -2.24 4.76 -5.83
CA ARG A 174 -2.58 4.75 -7.26
C ARG A 174 -2.95 3.35 -7.75
N LEU A 175 -3.24 2.44 -6.83
CA LEU A 175 -3.61 1.07 -7.13
C LEU A 175 -4.78 1.01 -8.12
N GLY A 176 -4.61 0.26 -9.21
CA GLY A 176 -5.59 0.16 -10.29
C GLY A 176 -5.59 1.33 -11.27
N LEU A 177 -4.76 2.36 -11.10
CA LEU A 177 -4.56 3.43 -12.10
C LEU A 177 -3.17 3.38 -12.74
N TYR A 178 -2.29 2.53 -12.22
CA TYR A 178 -0.88 2.50 -12.58
C TYR A 178 -0.41 1.06 -12.62
N GLU A 179 0.07 0.58 -13.77
CA GLU A 179 0.60 -0.78 -13.88
C GLU A 179 2.10 -0.89 -14.03
N ILE A 180 2.67 -0.40 -15.13
CA ILE A 180 4.06 -0.66 -15.48
C ILE A 180 4.78 0.67 -15.57
N GLY A 181 5.63 0.94 -14.59
CA GLY A 181 6.23 2.27 -14.43
C GLY A 181 7.07 2.81 -15.59
N SER A 182 7.56 1.93 -16.45
CA SER A 182 8.32 2.30 -17.66
C SER A 182 7.44 2.56 -18.88
N LEU A 183 6.13 2.34 -18.80
CA LEU A 183 5.17 2.46 -19.91
C LEU A 183 4.08 3.47 -19.53
N SER A 184 4.22 4.69 -20.06
CA SER A 184 3.28 5.79 -19.80
C SER A 184 1.83 5.48 -20.17
N GLU A 185 1.62 4.59 -21.13
CA GLU A 185 0.31 4.11 -21.59
C GLU A 185 -0.43 3.29 -20.52
N THR A 186 0.26 2.90 -19.45
CA THR A 186 -0.30 2.17 -18.32
C THR A 186 -0.50 3.04 -17.07
N HIS A 187 -0.39 4.36 -17.23
CA HIS A 187 -0.53 5.36 -16.17
C HIS A 187 -1.76 6.22 -16.43
N ASP A 188 -2.87 5.87 -15.80
CA ASP A 188 -4.15 6.59 -15.83
C ASP A 188 -4.38 7.43 -14.56
N ASP A 189 -3.33 7.65 -13.76
CA ASP A 189 -3.42 8.39 -12.50
C ASP A 189 -3.39 9.91 -12.68
N ALA A 190 -2.93 10.43 -13.82
CA ALA A 190 -2.80 11.86 -14.07
C ALA A 190 -3.14 12.25 -15.53
N ASP A 191 -3.52 13.50 -15.72
CA ASP A 191 -3.77 14.09 -17.04
C ASP A 191 -3.12 15.50 -17.11
N SER A 192 -3.09 16.11 -18.28
CA SER A 192 -2.23 17.23 -18.67
C SER A 192 -2.67 18.62 -18.15
N ALA A 193 -3.94 18.80 -17.79
CA ALA A 193 -4.46 20.11 -17.39
C ALA A 193 -4.17 20.45 -15.92
N GLN A 194 -4.17 21.75 -15.57
CA GLN A 194 -3.93 22.20 -14.19
C GLN A 194 -5.17 22.10 -13.29
N PHE A 195 -6.37 22.13 -13.88
CA PHE A 195 -7.64 22.11 -13.14
C PHE A 195 -8.58 21.09 -13.77
N GLN A 196 -8.76 19.98 -13.05
CA GLN A 196 -9.48 18.80 -13.53
C GLN A 196 -10.46 18.24 -12.48
N PRO A 197 -11.28 19.07 -11.80
CA PRO A 197 -12.20 18.60 -10.75
C PRO A 197 -13.24 17.58 -11.25
N GLU A 198 -13.51 17.55 -12.55
CA GLU A 198 -14.44 16.62 -13.21
C GLU A 198 -13.94 15.18 -13.28
N LEU A 199 -12.63 14.96 -13.26
CA LEU A 199 -12.06 13.63 -13.38
C LEU A 199 -12.35 12.79 -12.13
N ARG A 200 -12.55 11.48 -12.34
CA ARG A 200 -12.79 10.51 -11.28
C ARG A 200 -11.88 9.31 -11.47
N THR A 201 -11.26 8.85 -10.40
CA THR A 201 -10.45 7.64 -10.43
C THR A 201 -11.31 6.40 -10.72
N SER A 202 -12.57 6.38 -10.26
CA SER A 202 -13.50 5.26 -10.46
C SER A 202 -13.75 4.88 -11.93
N SER A 203 -13.61 5.81 -12.87
CA SER A 203 -13.79 5.54 -14.31
C SER A 203 -12.55 4.96 -14.99
N ALA A 204 -11.39 5.05 -14.36
CA ALA A 204 -10.10 4.63 -14.91
C ALA A 204 -9.53 3.38 -14.21
N LEU A 205 -10.28 2.78 -13.27
CA LEU A 205 -9.82 1.61 -12.53
C LEU A 205 -9.62 0.39 -13.45
N TYR A 206 -8.40 -0.10 -13.49
CA TYR A 206 -8.04 -1.40 -14.02
C TYR A 206 -8.20 -2.48 -12.94
N THR A 207 -9.27 -3.27 -13.06
CA THR A 207 -9.65 -4.28 -12.06
C THR A 207 -8.78 -5.54 -12.09
N ASP A 208 -8.21 -5.86 -13.25
CA ASP A 208 -7.35 -7.03 -13.45
C ASP A 208 -5.88 -6.74 -13.09
N SER A 209 -5.63 -5.64 -12.39
CA SER A 209 -4.31 -5.27 -11.88
C SER A 209 -3.67 -6.41 -11.08
N GLU A 210 -2.46 -6.80 -11.49
CA GLU A 210 -1.66 -7.80 -10.77
C GLU A 210 -1.19 -7.28 -9.40
N GLN A 211 -1.31 -5.98 -9.16
CA GLN A 211 -0.91 -5.32 -7.91
C GLN A 211 -1.98 -5.42 -6.83
N ILE A 212 -3.25 -5.62 -7.22
CA ILE A 212 -4.37 -5.80 -6.29
C ILE A 212 -4.15 -7.08 -5.45
N PRO A 213 -3.94 -8.27 -6.04
CA PRO A 213 -3.63 -9.48 -5.29
C PRO A 213 -2.35 -9.37 -4.44
N VAL A 214 -1.31 -8.67 -4.93
CA VAL A 214 -0.05 -8.47 -4.18
C VAL A 214 -0.30 -7.67 -2.89
N THR A 215 -1.09 -6.60 -2.98
CA THR A 215 -1.45 -5.75 -1.84
C THR A 215 -2.35 -6.51 -0.86
N ARG A 216 -3.32 -7.25 -1.41
CA ARG A 216 -4.27 -8.08 -0.65
C ARG A 216 -3.61 -9.22 0.11
N ALA A 217 -2.60 -9.87 -0.48
CA ALA A 217 -1.85 -10.96 0.14
C ALA A 217 -1.09 -10.54 1.41
N ASN A 218 -0.95 -9.23 1.68
CA ASN A 218 -0.41 -8.71 2.94
C ASN A 218 -1.45 -8.01 3.84
N GLY A 219 -2.74 -8.31 3.64
CA GLY A 219 -3.83 -7.95 4.57
C GLY A 219 -4.51 -6.62 4.29
N VAL A 220 -4.08 -5.86 3.27
CA VAL A 220 -4.76 -4.65 2.83
C VAL A 220 -5.95 -5.03 1.96
N LEU A 221 -7.17 -4.73 2.39
CA LEU A 221 -8.40 -5.13 1.70
C LEU A 221 -9.17 -3.95 1.12
N ILE A 222 -8.82 -2.74 1.53
CA ILE A 222 -9.48 -1.50 1.11
C ILE A 222 -8.41 -0.47 0.76
N ALA A 223 -8.66 0.33 -0.27
CA ALA A 223 -7.78 1.41 -0.66
C ALA A 223 -8.55 2.67 -1.05
N TYR A 224 -8.04 3.84 -0.66
CA TYR A 224 -8.40 5.11 -1.27
C TYR A 224 -7.52 5.34 -2.50
N VAL A 225 -8.14 5.33 -3.68
CA VAL A 225 -7.45 5.56 -4.94
C VAL A 225 -7.55 7.04 -5.28
N GLN A 226 -6.40 7.70 -5.29
CA GLN A 226 -6.28 9.14 -5.49
C GLN A 226 -5.66 9.45 -6.87
N PRO A 227 -6.16 10.48 -7.59
CA PRO A 227 -5.54 10.96 -8.80
C PRO A 227 -4.31 11.83 -8.48
N ALA A 228 -3.53 12.11 -9.51
CA ALA A 228 -2.34 12.95 -9.51
C ALA A 228 -2.37 13.94 -10.67
N GLY A 229 -1.31 14.73 -10.82
CA GLY A 229 -1.22 15.76 -11.85
C GLY A 229 -1.97 17.04 -11.49
N GLY A 230 -1.65 18.14 -12.19
CA GLY A 230 -2.29 19.44 -12.00
C GLY A 230 -2.21 20.04 -10.58
N LEU A 231 -2.97 21.13 -10.39
CA LEU A 231 -3.22 21.75 -9.08
C LEU A 231 -4.51 21.21 -8.46
N ILE A 232 -5.55 21.01 -9.26
CA ILE A 232 -6.77 20.28 -8.88
C ILE A 232 -6.79 19.01 -9.74
N SER A 233 -6.43 17.88 -9.13
CA SER A 233 -6.14 16.61 -9.81
C SER A 233 -7.39 15.79 -10.15
N GLY A 234 -8.53 16.12 -9.53
CA GLY A 234 -9.78 15.38 -9.67
C GLY A 234 -10.20 14.66 -8.39
N GLN A 235 -11.13 13.72 -8.53
CA GLN A 235 -11.84 13.10 -7.42
C GLN A 235 -11.39 11.65 -7.22
N GLY A 236 -11.01 11.32 -5.99
CA GLY A 236 -10.67 9.95 -5.60
C GLY A 236 -11.86 9.14 -5.13
N CYS A 237 -11.74 7.81 -5.14
CA CYS A 237 -12.75 6.85 -4.71
C CYS A 237 -12.15 5.86 -3.70
N VAL A 238 -12.99 5.17 -2.94
CA VAL A 238 -12.56 4.05 -2.09
C VAL A 238 -13.01 2.73 -2.72
N ILE A 239 -12.09 1.79 -2.81
CA ILE A 239 -12.31 0.46 -3.39
C ILE A 239 -12.06 -0.65 -2.36
N GLY A 240 -12.80 -1.74 -2.47
CA GLY A 240 -12.44 -3.05 -1.94
C GLY A 240 -11.64 -3.82 -2.98
N LEU A 241 -10.62 -4.55 -2.54
CA LEU A 241 -9.66 -5.23 -3.41
C LEU A 241 -10.16 -6.60 -3.91
N ASP A 242 -11.42 -6.66 -4.34
CA ASP A 242 -12.01 -7.83 -4.99
C ASP A 242 -13.21 -7.40 -5.87
N GLY A 243 -13.23 -7.89 -7.11
CA GLY A 243 -14.33 -7.68 -8.05
C GLY A 243 -13.86 -7.74 -9.50
N PHE A 244 -14.79 -8.03 -10.41
CA PHE A 244 -14.51 -8.22 -11.84
C PHE A 244 -14.72 -6.94 -12.66
N VAL A 245 -15.52 -6.00 -12.15
CA VAL A 245 -15.79 -4.70 -12.79
C VAL A 245 -15.65 -3.56 -11.80
N PRO A 246 -15.32 -2.32 -12.23
CA PRO A 246 -15.08 -1.20 -11.31
C PRO A 246 -16.20 -0.98 -10.29
N ARG A 247 -17.46 -1.18 -10.68
CA ARG A 247 -18.63 -1.04 -9.79
C ARG A 247 -18.61 -2.02 -8.61
N GLU A 248 -18.02 -3.19 -8.76
CA GLU A 248 -17.91 -4.19 -7.69
C GLU A 248 -16.81 -3.84 -6.70
N LEU A 249 -15.72 -3.23 -7.18
CA LEU A 249 -14.64 -2.73 -6.32
C LEU A 249 -15.06 -1.49 -5.54
N VAL A 250 -15.74 -0.54 -6.18
CA VAL A 250 -16.05 0.77 -5.58
C VAL A 250 -17.00 0.66 -4.38
N LEU A 251 -16.50 1.04 -3.21
CA LEU A 251 -17.27 1.19 -1.98
C LEU A 251 -17.89 2.58 -1.86
N ALA A 252 -17.18 3.62 -2.31
CA ALA A 252 -17.66 5.00 -2.34
C ALA A 252 -17.00 5.80 -3.47
N ASP A 253 -17.82 6.54 -4.23
CA ASP A 253 -17.38 7.43 -5.31
C ASP A 253 -18.35 8.60 -5.51
N PRO A 254 -17.86 9.86 -5.65
CA PRO A 254 -16.52 10.31 -5.27
C PRO A 254 -16.42 10.51 -3.75
N VAL A 255 -15.21 10.40 -3.21
CA VAL A 255 -14.96 10.58 -1.76
C VAL A 255 -14.39 11.95 -1.45
N ALA A 256 -13.32 12.35 -2.13
CA ALA A 256 -12.65 13.63 -1.91
C ALA A 256 -12.05 14.21 -3.20
N LEU A 257 -11.98 15.54 -3.27
CA LEU A 257 -11.24 16.25 -4.30
C LEU A 257 -9.76 16.35 -3.90
N ASN A 258 -8.86 16.02 -4.81
CA ASN A 258 -7.41 16.08 -4.56
C ASN A 258 -6.84 17.38 -5.13
N VAL A 259 -6.17 18.14 -4.26
CA VAL A 259 -5.56 19.42 -4.57
C VAL A 259 -4.09 19.37 -4.19
N THR A 260 -3.22 19.70 -5.13
CA THR A 260 -1.78 19.78 -4.90
C THR A 260 -1.40 21.19 -4.48
N ILE A 261 -0.82 21.33 -3.29
CA ILE A 261 -0.23 22.61 -2.89
C ILE A 261 1.09 22.81 -3.66
N PRO A 262 1.30 23.98 -4.29
CA PRO A 262 2.57 24.28 -4.93
C PRO A 262 3.75 24.12 -3.96
N PRO A 263 4.81 23.38 -4.35
CA PRO A 263 5.88 23.02 -3.45
C PRO A 263 6.62 24.25 -2.92
N ARG A 264 7.24 24.12 -1.75
CA ARG A 264 8.13 25.15 -1.21
C ARG A 264 9.28 25.41 -2.19
N ILE A 265 9.78 26.64 -2.18
CA ILE A 265 10.98 26.99 -2.95
C ILE A 265 12.17 26.69 -2.07
N SER A 266 13.06 25.80 -2.53
CA SER A 266 14.30 25.50 -1.80
C SER A 266 15.08 26.79 -1.56
N ARG A 267 15.54 26.96 -0.32
CA ARG A 267 16.44 28.06 0.09
C ARG A 267 17.90 27.65 0.03
N ASP A 268 18.17 26.38 -0.29
CA ASP A 268 19.50 25.85 -0.49
C ASP A 268 20.12 26.50 -1.75
N PRO A 269 21.26 27.21 -1.62
CA PRO A 269 21.96 27.83 -2.74
C PRO A 269 22.42 26.82 -3.80
N ASP A 270 22.69 25.57 -3.38
CA ASP A 270 23.21 24.49 -4.21
C ASP A 270 22.10 23.62 -4.81
N ALA A 271 20.85 23.81 -4.38
CA ALA A 271 19.72 23.11 -4.97
C ALA A 271 19.54 23.52 -6.45
N PRO A 272 19.18 22.58 -7.35
CA PRO A 272 18.91 22.89 -8.74
C PRO A 272 17.85 24.01 -8.82
N ARG A 273 18.22 25.17 -9.40
CA ARG A 273 17.26 26.24 -9.62
C ARG A 273 16.13 25.70 -10.50
N PRO A 274 14.86 25.95 -10.17
CA PRO A 274 13.74 25.49 -10.99
C PRO A 274 13.93 25.95 -12.43
N ARG A 275 14.14 25.01 -13.36
CA ARG A 275 14.27 25.32 -14.79
C ARG A 275 12.93 25.85 -15.30
N GLY A 276 12.96 27.02 -15.92
CA GLY A 276 11.78 27.61 -16.57
C GLY A 276 11.99 29.09 -16.85
N GLU A 277 11.73 29.50 -18.11
CA GLU A 277 11.57 30.90 -18.49
C GLU A 277 10.29 31.45 -17.84
N GLY A 278 10.33 32.69 -17.33
CA GLY A 278 9.16 33.35 -16.73
C GLY A 278 9.43 34.03 -15.37
N PRO A 279 8.38 34.54 -14.70
CA PRO A 279 8.50 35.36 -13.49
C PRO A 279 9.17 34.60 -12.32
N ASP A 280 9.67 35.33 -11.33
CA ASP A 280 10.31 34.80 -10.11
C ASP A 280 9.55 33.56 -9.56
N PRO A 281 10.23 32.43 -9.25
CA PRO A 281 9.61 31.25 -8.66
C PRO A 281 8.61 31.55 -7.53
N ARG A 282 8.89 32.56 -6.69
CA ARG A 282 7.98 32.97 -5.60
C ARG A 282 6.69 33.57 -6.13
N GLN A 283 6.78 34.39 -7.17
CA GLN A 283 5.62 34.94 -7.85
C GLN A 283 4.78 33.83 -8.48
N ARG A 284 5.39 32.90 -9.21
CA ARG A 284 4.67 31.77 -9.80
C ARG A 284 3.94 30.93 -8.76
N ARG A 285 4.56 30.71 -7.60
CA ARG A 285 3.93 30.00 -6.48
C ARG A 285 2.69 30.72 -5.96
N ARG A 286 2.78 32.05 -5.75
CA ARG A 286 1.65 32.87 -5.32
C ARG A 286 0.52 32.86 -6.34
N GLU A 287 0.84 33.00 -7.63
CA GLU A 287 -0.15 32.96 -8.72
C GLU A 287 -0.87 31.61 -8.76
N ARG A 288 -0.16 30.50 -8.56
CA ARG A 288 -0.76 29.16 -8.48
C ARG A 288 -1.71 29.03 -7.28
N ILE A 289 -1.33 29.50 -6.09
CA ILE A 289 -2.20 29.47 -4.91
C ILE A 289 -3.46 30.32 -5.14
N GLU A 290 -3.33 31.53 -5.68
CA GLU A 290 -4.50 32.37 -5.98
C GLU A 290 -5.38 31.78 -7.08
N SER A 291 -4.80 31.11 -8.08
CA SER A 291 -5.58 30.41 -9.11
C SER A 291 -6.43 29.28 -8.54
N ILE A 292 -5.95 28.54 -7.52
CA ILE A 292 -6.77 27.55 -6.80
C ILE A 292 -7.96 28.26 -6.15
N LYS A 293 -7.75 29.36 -5.43
CA LYS A 293 -8.83 30.11 -4.79
C LYS A 293 -9.86 30.60 -5.79
N GLU A 294 -9.41 31.08 -6.94
CA GLU A 294 -10.29 31.58 -7.99
C GLU A 294 -11.20 30.48 -8.54
N GLU A 295 -10.70 29.27 -8.80
CA GLU A 295 -11.54 28.16 -9.25
C GLU A 295 -12.64 27.80 -8.23
N PHE A 296 -12.33 27.78 -6.93
CA PHE A 296 -13.32 27.56 -5.89
C PHE A 296 -14.38 28.67 -5.84
N ARG A 297 -13.97 29.94 -5.94
CA ARG A 297 -14.90 31.08 -5.99
C ARG A 297 -15.79 31.04 -7.23
N ARG A 298 -15.22 30.71 -8.40
CA ARG A 298 -15.95 30.54 -9.65
C ARG A 298 -17.01 29.45 -9.54
N ALA A 299 -16.67 28.31 -8.92
CA ALA A 299 -17.61 27.22 -8.70
C ALA A 299 -18.79 27.63 -7.80
N LEU A 300 -18.53 28.36 -6.71
CA LEU A 300 -19.59 28.89 -5.83
C LEU A 300 -20.49 29.91 -6.55
N ALA A 301 -19.89 30.85 -7.28
CA ALA A 301 -20.64 31.83 -8.04
C ALA A 301 -21.53 31.17 -9.10
N TYR A 302 -20.99 30.17 -9.80
CA TYR A 302 -21.70 29.41 -10.80
C TYR A 302 -22.87 28.59 -10.20
N ASP A 303 -22.65 27.90 -9.08
CA ASP A 303 -23.71 27.15 -8.38
C ASP A 303 -24.85 28.08 -7.93
N LYS A 304 -24.52 29.27 -7.41
CA LYS A 304 -25.50 30.30 -7.05
C LYS A 304 -26.34 30.74 -8.25
N VAL A 305 -25.71 31.02 -9.39
CA VAL A 305 -26.42 31.42 -10.62
C VAL A 305 -27.38 30.33 -11.08
N ARG A 306 -26.97 29.06 -11.00
CA ARG A 306 -27.85 27.92 -11.35
C ARG A 306 -29.04 27.79 -10.40
N ALA A 307 -28.80 27.90 -9.10
CA ALA A 307 -29.86 27.84 -8.09
C ALA A 307 -30.88 29.00 -8.28
N GLU A 308 -30.41 30.21 -8.57
CA GLU A 308 -31.28 31.36 -8.86
C GLU A 308 -32.07 31.17 -10.16
N ALA A 309 -31.45 30.66 -11.23
CA ALA A 309 -32.15 30.37 -12.47
C ALA A 309 -33.25 29.33 -12.27
N GLN A 310 -32.97 28.27 -11.51
CA GLN A 310 -33.95 27.25 -11.15
C GLN A 310 -35.11 27.84 -10.33
N ALA A 311 -34.81 28.65 -9.30
CA ALA A 311 -35.84 29.28 -8.47
C ALA A 311 -36.73 30.24 -9.26
N ARG A 312 -36.18 30.95 -10.26
CA ARG A 312 -36.91 31.87 -11.13
C ARG A 312 -37.52 31.22 -12.36
N GLN A 313 -37.37 29.90 -12.54
CA GLN A 313 -37.75 29.17 -13.77
C GLN A 313 -37.17 29.80 -15.05
N ALA A 314 -36.00 30.43 -14.94
CA ALA A 314 -35.28 31.03 -16.05
C ALA A 314 -34.34 30.01 -16.70
N PRO A 315 -33.92 30.21 -17.97
CA PRO A 315 -32.90 29.38 -18.60
C PRO A 315 -31.62 29.37 -17.75
N ALA A 316 -31.21 28.19 -17.31
CA ALA A 316 -29.94 28.02 -16.59
C ALA A 316 -28.75 28.17 -17.56
N PRO A 317 -27.57 28.62 -17.07
CA PRO A 317 -26.36 28.59 -17.87
C PRO A 317 -26.03 27.15 -18.30
N TYR A 318 -25.34 27.02 -19.43
CA TYR A 318 -24.90 25.71 -19.92
C TYR A 318 -24.03 25.00 -18.87
N PRO A 319 -24.25 23.69 -18.62
CA PRO A 319 -23.51 22.95 -17.60
C PRO A 319 -22.00 22.88 -17.92
N ASP A 320 -21.18 23.63 -17.18
CA ASP A 320 -19.73 23.43 -17.15
C ASP A 320 -19.39 22.24 -16.23
N PRO A 321 -18.90 21.10 -16.76
CA PRO A 321 -18.61 19.91 -15.96
C PRO A 321 -17.63 20.17 -14.82
N ARG A 322 -16.66 21.08 -14.99
CA ARG A 322 -15.64 21.39 -13.99
C ARG A 322 -16.23 22.10 -12.79
N LEU A 323 -17.00 23.16 -13.06
CA LEU A 323 -17.64 23.96 -12.01
C LEU A 323 -18.73 23.17 -11.30
N VAL A 324 -19.48 22.33 -12.04
CA VAL A 324 -20.47 21.41 -11.46
C VAL A 324 -19.79 20.41 -10.52
N ALA A 325 -18.66 19.83 -10.92
CA ALA A 325 -17.93 18.87 -10.10
C ALA A 325 -17.26 19.52 -8.87
N LEU A 326 -16.79 20.76 -9.00
CA LEU A 326 -16.10 21.48 -7.92
C LEU A 326 -17.07 22.05 -6.86
N ALA A 327 -18.31 22.38 -7.24
CA ALA A 327 -19.27 23.07 -6.37
C ALA A 327 -19.53 22.40 -4.99
N PRO A 328 -19.71 21.06 -4.87
CA PRO A 328 -19.92 20.43 -3.57
C PRO A 328 -18.73 20.60 -2.61
N TYR A 329 -17.51 20.63 -3.13
CA TYR A 329 -16.30 20.86 -2.34
C TYR A 329 -16.20 22.33 -1.93
N ALA A 330 -16.50 23.24 -2.87
CA ALA A 330 -16.48 24.68 -2.61
C ALA A 330 -17.52 25.13 -1.59
N LYS A 331 -18.64 24.41 -1.47
CA LYS A 331 -19.66 24.61 -0.42
C LYS A 331 -19.29 23.98 0.93
N GLY A 332 -18.15 23.30 1.03
CA GLY A 332 -17.75 22.56 2.23
C GLY A 332 -18.64 21.33 2.50
N GLU A 333 -19.37 20.80 1.51
CA GLU A 333 -20.22 19.62 1.69
C GLU A 333 -19.36 18.35 1.73
N ARG A 334 -18.30 18.28 0.90
CA ARG A 334 -17.38 17.15 0.76
C ARG A 334 -15.93 17.52 1.08
N PRO A 335 -15.10 16.55 1.48
CA PRO A 335 -13.71 16.82 1.86
C PRO A 335 -12.82 17.15 0.66
N VAL A 336 -11.83 18.00 0.91
CA VAL A 336 -10.72 18.33 0.01
C VAL A 336 -9.43 17.81 0.64
N ILE A 337 -8.76 16.90 -0.06
CA ILE A 337 -7.44 16.40 0.32
C ILE A 337 -6.39 17.32 -0.30
N PHE A 338 -5.61 17.99 0.54
CA PHE A 338 -4.46 18.78 0.14
C PHE A 338 -3.19 17.95 0.22
N ARG A 339 -2.54 17.74 -0.91
CA ARG A 339 -1.20 17.14 -0.97
C ARG A 339 -0.15 18.19 -0.60
N ALA A 340 0.46 18.00 0.56
CA ALA A 340 1.45 18.91 1.14
C ALA A 340 2.38 18.12 2.07
N ASP A 341 3.69 18.26 1.88
CA ASP A 341 4.69 17.52 2.66
C ASP A 341 5.41 18.43 3.64
N HIS A 342 5.69 19.65 3.24
CA HIS A 342 6.49 20.58 4.05
C HIS A 342 5.62 21.50 4.91
N ARG A 343 6.18 21.96 6.04
CA ARG A 343 5.47 22.83 7.00
C ARG A 343 4.85 24.06 6.34
N GLU A 344 5.57 24.73 5.44
CA GLU A 344 5.05 25.90 4.71
C GLU A 344 3.83 25.54 3.84
N GLU A 345 3.86 24.39 3.17
CA GLU A 345 2.76 23.91 2.33
C GLU A 345 1.54 23.52 3.17
N ILE A 346 1.76 22.88 4.31
CA ILE A 346 0.70 22.50 5.26
C ILE A 346 0.02 23.76 5.79
N LEU A 347 0.77 24.79 6.19
CA LEU A 347 0.20 26.04 6.66
C LEU A 347 -0.58 26.79 5.55
N ASP A 348 -0.09 26.74 4.31
CA ASP A 348 -0.82 27.30 3.18
C ASP A 348 -2.12 26.53 2.89
N ALA A 349 -2.11 25.20 3.01
CA ALA A 349 -3.32 24.38 2.89
C ALA A 349 -4.35 24.72 3.98
N LEU A 350 -3.91 24.84 5.23
CA LEU A 350 -4.78 25.23 6.35
C LEU A 350 -5.38 26.63 6.13
N LYS A 351 -4.57 27.57 5.64
CA LYS A 351 -5.04 28.91 5.31
C LYS A 351 -6.05 28.90 4.16
N LEU A 352 -5.79 28.14 3.09
CA LEU A 352 -6.72 27.97 1.98
C LEU A 352 -8.06 27.39 2.46
N ALA A 353 -8.01 26.37 3.30
CA ALA A 353 -9.19 25.75 3.87
C ALA A 353 -10.00 26.73 4.73
N GLN A 354 -9.32 27.56 5.53
CA GLN A 354 -9.96 28.59 6.33
C GLN A 354 -10.58 29.70 5.46
N ASP A 355 -9.83 30.25 4.50
CA ASP A 355 -10.28 31.34 3.62
C ASP A 355 -11.51 30.94 2.79
N LEU A 356 -11.62 29.66 2.43
CA LEU A 356 -12.65 29.11 1.55
C LEU A 356 -13.68 28.23 2.26
N TYR A 357 -13.61 28.10 3.60
CA TYR A 357 -14.50 27.27 4.42
C TYR A 357 -14.56 25.79 3.97
N LEU A 358 -13.42 25.23 3.60
CA LEU A 358 -13.32 23.85 3.08
C LEU A 358 -13.15 22.84 4.21
N LYS A 359 -13.71 21.64 4.02
CA LYS A 359 -13.42 20.46 4.84
C LYS A 359 -12.07 19.87 4.43
N ALA A 360 -11.00 20.29 5.08
CA ALA A 360 -9.64 19.89 4.70
C ALA A 360 -9.19 18.56 5.32
N ILE A 361 -8.36 17.85 4.56
CA ILE A 361 -7.53 16.72 4.98
C ILE A 361 -6.14 16.96 4.39
N ILE A 362 -5.06 16.73 5.14
CA ILE A 362 -3.70 16.75 4.59
C ILE A 362 -3.31 15.34 4.16
N SER A 363 -2.73 15.16 2.97
CA SER A 363 -2.09 13.91 2.53
C SER A 363 -0.63 14.16 2.18
N GLY A 364 0.26 13.26 2.59
CA GLY A 364 1.70 13.51 2.60
C GLY A 364 2.15 13.77 4.03
N GLY A 365 2.47 15.02 4.34
CA GLY A 365 2.72 15.46 5.71
C GLY A 365 4.07 15.00 6.27
N ALA A 366 5.11 14.90 5.45
CA ALA A 366 6.46 14.56 5.90
C ALA A 366 6.98 15.45 7.06
N GLU A 367 6.58 16.72 7.08
CA GLU A 367 6.87 17.68 8.16
C GLU A 367 5.62 18.03 9.01
N ALA A 368 4.58 17.20 9.01
CA ALA A 368 3.35 17.46 9.76
C ALA A 368 3.60 17.61 11.26
N TRP A 369 4.56 16.86 11.83
CA TRP A 369 5.03 17.04 13.21
C TRP A 369 5.51 18.47 13.52
N LYS A 370 6.02 19.22 12.54
CA LYS A 370 6.44 20.64 12.71
C LYS A 370 5.26 21.63 12.66
N ALA A 371 4.07 21.15 12.28
CA ALA A 371 2.83 21.92 12.15
C ALA A 371 1.71 21.35 13.04
N ALA A 372 2.03 20.47 13.99
CA ALA A 372 1.05 19.70 14.76
C ALA A 372 0.06 20.59 15.52
N ASP A 373 0.54 21.67 16.16
CA ASP A 373 -0.33 22.62 16.88
C ASP A 373 -1.35 23.30 15.94
N ALA A 374 -0.90 23.69 14.73
CA ALA A 374 -1.76 24.32 13.74
C ALA A 374 -2.80 23.33 13.20
N LEU A 375 -2.40 22.08 12.93
CA LEU A 375 -3.28 21.00 12.51
C LEU A 375 -4.33 20.68 13.58
N LYS A 376 -3.90 20.59 14.85
CA LYS A 376 -4.79 20.36 15.99
C LYS A 376 -5.80 21.49 16.17
N THR A 377 -5.33 22.74 16.13
CA THR A 377 -6.17 23.93 16.27
C THR A 377 -7.22 24.01 15.16
N ALA A 378 -6.83 23.66 13.92
CA ALA A 378 -7.72 23.64 12.78
C ALA A 378 -8.63 22.38 12.73
N ASN A 379 -8.40 21.39 13.60
CA ASN A 379 -9.04 20.08 13.59
C ASN A 379 -8.96 19.37 12.21
N VAL A 380 -7.79 19.49 11.56
CA VAL A 380 -7.54 18.91 10.23
C VAL A 380 -6.76 17.61 10.38
N PRO A 381 -7.28 16.47 9.89
CA PRO A 381 -6.58 15.20 9.96
C PRO A 381 -5.46 15.08 8.92
N VAL A 382 -4.51 14.16 9.17
CA VAL A 382 -3.35 13.91 8.31
C VAL A 382 -3.30 12.45 7.85
N LEU A 383 -3.17 12.22 6.55
CA LEU A 383 -2.82 10.95 5.93
C LEU A 383 -1.30 10.95 5.72
N VAL A 384 -0.57 10.43 6.71
CA VAL A 384 0.90 10.38 6.74
C VAL A 384 1.37 9.42 5.65
N ALA A 385 2.08 9.94 4.64
CA ALA A 385 2.59 9.14 3.54
C ALA A 385 3.90 8.46 3.96
N GLY A 386 3.80 7.22 4.46
CA GLY A 386 4.93 6.36 4.79
C GLY A 386 5.78 6.84 5.97
N THR A 387 6.39 5.89 6.65
CA THR A 387 7.36 6.09 7.72
C THR A 387 8.72 5.53 7.31
N LEU A 388 8.77 4.52 6.44
CA LEU A 388 9.96 3.91 5.85
C LEU A 388 10.60 4.76 4.75
N GLN A 389 10.95 6.00 5.08
CA GLN A 389 11.57 6.96 4.17
C GLN A 389 12.61 7.81 4.86
N LEU A 390 13.48 8.44 4.07
CA LEU A 390 14.47 9.38 4.58
C LEU A 390 13.79 10.62 5.18
N PRO A 391 14.44 11.31 6.14
CA PRO A 391 13.98 12.62 6.61
C PRO A 391 13.86 13.63 5.46
N ALA A 392 12.82 14.46 5.50
CA ALA A 392 12.48 15.40 4.43
C ALA A 392 13.42 16.62 4.36
N GLY A 393 14.02 17.00 5.49
CA GLY A 393 14.97 18.10 5.60
C GLY A 393 16.39 17.62 5.89
N PRO A 394 17.45 18.30 5.39
CA PRO A 394 18.83 17.92 5.64
C PRO A 394 19.26 18.08 7.11
N THR A 395 18.53 18.89 7.88
CA THR A 395 18.77 19.15 9.30
C THR A 395 17.73 18.48 10.19
N ASP A 396 16.84 17.67 9.62
CA ASP A 396 15.82 16.99 10.41
C ASP A 396 16.47 15.85 11.21
N PRO A 397 15.93 15.52 12.39
CA PRO A 397 16.36 14.36 13.13
C PRO A 397 16.33 13.09 12.26
N TYR A 398 17.29 12.19 12.47
CA TYR A 398 17.39 10.92 11.73
C TYR A 398 16.11 10.08 11.81
N ASP A 399 15.32 10.26 12.87
CA ASP A 399 14.10 9.53 13.15
C ASP A 399 12.81 10.22 12.68
N ALA A 400 12.93 11.42 12.07
CA ALA A 400 11.79 12.30 11.87
C ALA A 400 10.63 11.65 11.13
N SER A 401 10.91 10.86 10.09
CA SER A 401 9.90 10.14 9.30
C SER A 401 9.24 9.02 10.12
N TYR A 402 10.01 8.27 10.91
CA TYR A 402 9.50 7.16 11.72
C TYR A 402 8.65 7.64 12.90
N ALA A 403 9.11 8.71 13.58
CA ALA A 403 8.46 9.27 14.77
C ALA A 403 7.29 10.23 14.44
N ASN A 404 7.09 10.60 13.17
CA ASN A 404 6.06 11.56 12.75
C ASN A 404 4.65 11.16 13.27
N PRO A 405 4.18 9.90 13.14
CA PRO A 405 2.88 9.50 13.68
C PRO A 405 2.80 9.62 15.21
N ALA A 406 3.87 9.28 15.93
CA ALA A 406 3.92 9.38 17.39
C ALA A 406 3.81 10.85 17.84
N ARG A 407 4.51 11.77 17.18
CA ARG A 407 4.45 13.21 17.46
C ARG A 407 3.06 13.80 17.17
N LEU A 408 2.39 13.34 16.11
CA LEU A 408 1.00 13.72 15.82
C LEU A 408 0.03 13.18 16.87
N TYR A 409 0.23 11.94 17.33
CA TYR A 409 -0.55 11.35 18.41
C TYR A 409 -0.42 12.14 19.72
N GLU A 410 0.80 12.48 20.12
CA GLU A 410 1.08 13.28 21.33
C GLU A 410 0.43 14.67 21.26
N ALA A 411 0.42 15.29 20.08
CA ALA A 411 -0.28 16.55 19.83
C ALA A 411 -1.82 16.42 19.73
N GLY A 412 -2.34 15.19 19.79
CA GLY A 412 -3.77 14.89 19.67
C GLY A 412 -4.35 15.14 18.28
N VAL A 413 -3.52 15.14 17.23
CA VAL A 413 -3.95 15.27 15.84
C VAL A 413 -4.48 13.92 15.35
N THR A 414 -5.66 13.91 14.72
CA THR A 414 -6.17 12.69 14.07
C THR A 414 -5.32 12.37 12.85
N PHE A 415 -4.80 11.15 12.76
CA PHE A 415 -4.00 10.73 11.61
C PHE A 415 -4.29 9.29 11.19
N ALA A 416 -3.93 8.99 9.95
CA ALA A 416 -3.81 7.63 9.42
C ALA A 416 -2.46 7.49 8.70
N ILE A 417 -1.95 6.27 8.61
CA ILE A 417 -0.76 5.95 7.83
C ILE A 417 -1.23 5.41 6.48
N ARG A 418 -0.65 5.90 5.39
CA ARG A 418 -0.85 5.39 4.04
C ARG A 418 0.49 4.98 3.43
N SER A 419 0.46 4.15 2.40
CA SER A 419 1.69 3.77 1.70
C SER A 419 2.32 4.96 0.98
N ASN A 420 3.65 5.08 0.94
CA ASN A 420 4.33 6.11 0.15
C ASN A 420 5.06 5.50 -1.04
N GLY A 421 4.29 5.11 -2.05
CA GLY A 421 4.86 4.71 -3.32
C GLY A 421 5.49 5.91 -4.05
N GLN A 422 6.77 5.81 -4.39
CA GLN A 422 7.48 6.73 -5.30
C GLN A 422 8.04 5.93 -6.48
N GLY A 423 8.00 6.49 -7.69
CA GLY A 423 8.55 5.81 -8.88
C GLY A 423 7.80 4.53 -9.27
N PRO A 424 8.49 3.49 -9.78
CA PRO A 424 7.86 2.25 -10.28
C PRO A 424 7.10 1.44 -9.22
N GLU A 425 7.39 1.64 -7.94
CA GLU A 425 6.78 0.90 -6.82
C GLU A 425 5.45 1.52 -6.36
N GLN A 426 4.97 2.56 -7.06
CA GLN A 426 3.89 3.45 -6.62
C GLN A 426 2.62 2.75 -6.16
N ALA A 427 2.17 1.73 -6.88
CA ALA A 427 0.93 1.03 -6.60
C ALA A 427 1.14 -0.29 -5.82
N THR A 428 2.36 -0.85 -5.77
CA THR A 428 2.66 -2.04 -4.94
C THR A 428 3.07 -1.71 -3.51
N ALA A 429 3.39 -0.44 -3.22
CA ALA A 429 3.78 0.03 -1.89
C ALA A 429 2.73 -0.26 -0.80
N GLY A 430 1.45 -0.40 -1.17
CA GLY A 430 0.36 -0.77 -0.26
C GLY A 430 0.65 -2.04 0.55
N ARG A 431 1.37 -3.02 -0.03
CA ARG A 431 1.76 -4.25 0.67
C ARG A 431 2.61 -3.98 1.91
N ASN A 432 3.33 -2.86 1.98
CA ASN A 432 4.20 -2.56 3.12
C ASN A 432 3.49 -1.84 4.27
N LEU A 433 2.19 -1.52 4.14
CA LEU A 433 1.42 -0.77 5.13
C LEU A 433 1.52 -1.31 6.59
N PRO A 434 1.49 -2.63 6.86
CA PRO A 434 1.72 -3.15 8.21
C PRO A 434 3.09 -2.76 8.77
N TYR A 435 4.12 -2.77 7.93
CA TYR A 435 5.49 -2.45 8.34
C TYR A 435 5.68 -0.94 8.58
N GLU A 436 4.98 -0.10 7.82
CA GLU A 436 4.92 1.35 8.06
C GLU A 436 4.32 1.66 9.45
N ALA A 437 3.27 0.93 9.85
CA ALA A 437 2.69 1.05 11.18
C ALA A 437 3.61 0.45 12.26
N ALA A 438 4.23 -0.70 11.99
CA ALA A 438 5.12 -1.35 12.93
C ALA A 438 6.34 -0.47 13.28
N ILE A 439 6.92 0.21 12.29
CA ILE A 439 8.03 1.14 12.54
C ILE A 439 7.56 2.44 13.20
N ALA A 440 6.28 2.83 13.10
CA ALA A 440 5.76 3.92 13.92
C ALA A 440 5.68 3.50 15.40
N VAL A 441 5.29 2.26 15.68
CA VAL A 441 5.31 1.68 17.05
C VAL A 441 6.72 1.58 17.57
N ALA A 442 7.56 0.94 16.74
CA ALA A 442 8.93 1.31 16.44
C ALA A 442 9.30 2.52 17.23
N PHE A 443 8.99 3.69 16.67
CA PHE A 443 9.38 5.04 17.04
C PHE A 443 8.41 5.81 17.97
N GLY A 444 7.69 5.09 18.85
CA GLY A 444 6.99 5.67 20.00
C GLY A 444 5.48 5.78 19.90
N LEU A 445 4.88 5.38 18.79
CA LEU A 445 3.43 5.34 18.67
C LEU A 445 2.86 4.16 19.49
N PRO A 446 1.84 4.35 20.33
CA PRO A 446 1.19 3.22 20.98
C PRO A 446 0.61 2.26 19.93
N GLU A 447 0.86 0.97 20.08
CA GLU A 447 0.45 -0.03 19.09
C GLU A 447 -1.05 -0.07 18.79
N PRO A 448 -1.98 0.02 19.77
CA PRO A 448 -3.40 0.12 19.45
C PRO A 448 -3.72 1.31 18.53
N GLU A 449 -2.97 2.40 18.64
CA GLU A 449 -3.11 3.58 17.79
C GLU A 449 -2.48 3.37 16.41
N ALA A 450 -1.39 2.61 16.31
CA ALA A 450 -0.82 2.19 15.04
C ALA A 450 -1.78 1.28 14.25
N LEU A 451 -2.42 0.32 14.92
CA LEU A 451 -3.45 -0.53 14.32
C LEU A 451 -4.65 0.31 13.86
N LYS A 452 -5.13 1.25 14.69
CA LYS A 452 -6.17 2.21 14.28
C LYS A 452 -5.74 3.05 13.08
N ALA A 453 -4.49 3.48 13.01
CA ALA A 453 -3.95 4.32 11.93
C ALA A 453 -3.99 3.64 10.55
N ILE A 454 -4.09 2.31 10.49
CA ILE A 454 -4.19 1.53 9.25
C ILE A 454 -5.53 0.77 9.11
N THR A 455 -6.52 1.07 9.98
CA THR A 455 -7.87 0.46 9.94
C THR A 455 -8.97 1.49 10.22
N LEU A 456 -9.22 1.82 11.50
CA LEU A 456 -10.36 2.63 11.92
C LEU A 456 -10.20 4.12 11.59
N ASN A 457 -9.01 4.69 11.79
CA ASN A 457 -8.76 6.10 11.51
C ASN A 457 -8.88 6.46 10.03
N PRO A 458 -8.32 5.71 9.06
CA PRO A 458 -8.56 6.03 7.66
C PRO A 458 -10.03 5.89 7.28
N ALA A 459 -10.75 4.90 7.83
CA ALA A 459 -12.20 4.80 7.65
C ALA A 459 -12.93 6.05 8.20
N LYS A 460 -12.54 6.57 9.36
CA LYS A 460 -13.11 7.81 9.93
C LYS A 460 -12.81 9.04 9.07
N ILE A 461 -11.55 9.22 8.66
CA ILE A 461 -11.10 10.37 7.88
C ILE A 461 -11.80 10.41 6.52
N LEU A 462 -12.04 9.24 5.90
CA LEU A 462 -12.69 9.10 4.60
C LEU A 462 -14.23 8.99 4.68
N GLY A 463 -14.81 9.01 5.88
CA GLY A 463 -16.28 8.98 6.06
C GLY A 463 -16.94 7.62 5.85
N LEU A 464 -16.22 6.52 6.13
CA LEU A 464 -16.65 5.13 5.95
C LEU A 464 -16.61 4.28 7.24
N ALA A 465 -16.40 4.90 8.40
CA ALA A 465 -16.28 4.21 9.69
C ALA A 465 -17.54 3.46 10.12
N ASP A 466 -18.70 3.76 9.55
CA ASP A 466 -19.96 3.04 9.73
C ASP A 466 -19.98 1.70 8.96
N GLN A 467 -19.15 1.57 7.92
CA GLN A 467 -19.12 0.39 7.05
C GLN A 467 -17.90 -0.51 7.28
N VAL A 468 -16.74 0.04 7.62
CA VAL A 468 -15.44 -0.67 7.66
C VAL A 468 -14.51 -0.14 8.75
N GLY A 469 -13.36 -0.80 8.93
CA GLY A 469 -12.26 -0.34 9.79
C GLY A 469 -12.23 -0.91 11.21
N SER A 470 -13.15 -1.80 11.58
CA SER A 470 -13.17 -2.50 12.88
C SER A 470 -14.04 -3.75 12.82
N LEU A 471 -13.91 -4.65 13.81
CA LEU A 471 -14.78 -5.81 13.97
C LEU A 471 -15.99 -5.44 14.84
N GLU A 472 -17.03 -4.91 14.21
CA GLU A 472 -18.26 -4.52 14.89
C GLU A 472 -19.49 -5.02 14.12
N ALA A 473 -20.54 -5.37 14.85
CA ALA A 473 -21.80 -5.80 14.24
C ALA A 473 -22.37 -4.70 13.32
N GLY A 474 -22.89 -5.10 12.17
CA GLY A 474 -23.42 -4.22 11.13
C GLY A 474 -22.39 -3.81 10.05
N LYS A 475 -21.09 -3.89 10.34
CA LYS A 475 -20.02 -3.55 9.38
C LYS A 475 -19.80 -4.65 8.35
N ARG A 476 -19.19 -4.30 7.22
CA ARG A 476 -18.81 -5.27 6.18
C ARG A 476 -17.78 -6.25 6.75
N ALA A 477 -17.93 -7.53 6.42
CA ALA A 477 -17.01 -8.57 6.84
C ALA A 477 -15.76 -8.58 5.95
N ASN A 478 -14.88 -7.61 6.17
CA ASN A 478 -13.55 -7.52 5.59
C ASN A 478 -12.54 -7.90 6.68
N LEU A 479 -11.98 -9.11 6.62
CA LEU A 479 -11.21 -9.72 7.71
C LEU A 479 -9.88 -10.26 7.20
N VAL A 480 -8.86 -10.22 8.05
CA VAL A 480 -7.57 -10.89 7.84
C VAL A 480 -7.40 -11.91 8.95
N ILE A 481 -7.10 -13.15 8.59
CA ILE A 481 -6.82 -14.23 9.55
C ILE A 481 -5.34 -14.58 9.47
N THR A 482 -4.65 -14.48 10.60
CA THR A 482 -3.20 -14.63 10.68
C THR A 482 -2.78 -15.69 11.69
N ALA A 483 -1.61 -16.29 11.47
CA ALA A 483 -1.01 -17.25 12.40
C ALA A 483 -0.19 -16.58 13.53
N GLY A 484 -0.33 -15.26 13.69
CA GLY A 484 0.38 -14.45 14.67
C GLY A 484 0.09 -12.97 14.46
N HIS A 485 0.85 -12.11 15.13
CA HIS A 485 0.60 -10.66 15.13
C HIS A 485 0.74 -10.03 13.74
N ILE A 486 -0.26 -9.28 13.26
CA ILE A 486 -0.32 -8.77 11.87
C ILE A 486 0.81 -7.80 11.48
N LEU A 487 1.39 -7.09 12.46
CA LEU A 487 2.50 -6.15 12.23
C LEU A 487 3.88 -6.83 12.12
N GLN A 488 3.97 -8.14 12.36
CA GLN A 488 5.25 -8.86 12.32
C GLN A 488 5.58 -9.38 10.91
N PRO A 489 6.85 -9.28 10.46
CA PRO A 489 7.27 -9.70 9.13
C PRO A 489 7.27 -11.23 8.98
N THR A 490 7.37 -11.96 10.09
CA THR A 490 7.33 -13.41 10.16
C THR A 490 5.90 -13.98 10.15
N THR A 491 4.87 -13.16 10.37
CA THR A 491 3.49 -13.63 10.45
C THR A 491 2.96 -14.01 9.07
N GLU A 492 2.36 -15.20 8.99
CA GLU A 492 1.62 -15.67 7.82
C GLU A 492 0.15 -15.27 7.86
N ILE A 493 -0.35 -14.78 6.73
CA ILE A 493 -1.78 -14.62 6.49
C ILE A 493 -2.28 -15.95 5.94
N LYS A 494 -3.33 -16.49 6.57
CA LYS A 494 -3.88 -17.81 6.25
C LYS A 494 -5.15 -17.73 5.42
N ALA A 495 -5.98 -16.74 5.69
CA ALA A 495 -7.22 -16.51 4.95
C ALA A 495 -7.62 -15.04 5.04
N LEU A 496 -8.39 -14.62 4.05
CA LEU A 496 -8.98 -13.29 3.96
C LEU A 496 -10.49 -13.44 3.83
N PHE A 497 -11.25 -12.44 4.30
CA PHE A 497 -12.64 -12.27 3.91
C PHE A 497 -12.79 -10.89 3.28
N LEU A 498 -13.51 -10.82 2.15
CA LEU A 498 -13.86 -9.55 1.53
C LEU A 498 -15.35 -9.58 1.18
N ASN A 499 -16.10 -8.61 1.71
CA ASN A 499 -17.57 -8.61 1.68
C ASN A 499 -18.17 -9.96 2.16
N GLY A 500 -17.58 -10.55 3.20
CA GLY A 500 -17.96 -11.84 3.78
C GLY A 500 -17.73 -13.07 2.91
N LYS A 501 -17.05 -12.94 1.78
CA LYS A 501 -16.59 -14.08 0.97
C LYS A 501 -15.15 -14.43 1.37
N PRO A 502 -14.85 -15.70 1.68
CA PRO A 502 -13.48 -16.09 1.94
C PRO A 502 -12.65 -16.04 0.66
N LEU A 503 -11.40 -15.60 0.78
CA LEU A 503 -10.42 -15.53 -0.31
C LEU A 503 -9.07 -16.05 0.20
N PRO A 504 -8.34 -16.82 -0.62
CA PRO A 504 -6.97 -17.20 -0.28
C PRO A 504 -6.04 -15.96 -0.41
N PRO A 505 -4.98 -15.86 0.41
CA PRO A 505 -3.98 -14.81 0.30
C PRO A 505 -2.99 -15.07 -0.85
N GLU A 506 -3.54 -15.26 -2.05
CA GLU A 506 -2.78 -15.57 -3.27
C GLU A 506 -2.50 -14.33 -4.12
N SER A 507 -1.37 -14.38 -4.83
CA SER A 507 -0.99 -13.44 -5.87
C SER A 507 -0.33 -14.19 -7.03
N LYS A 508 -0.06 -13.50 -8.14
CA LYS A 508 0.71 -14.06 -9.25
C LYS A 508 2.02 -14.72 -8.79
N GLN A 509 2.72 -14.11 -7.85
CA GLN A 509 4.00 -14.61 -7.34
C GLN A 509 3.81 -15.92 -6.58
N THR A 510 2.76 -16.07 -5.76
CA THR A 510 2.50 -17.33 -5.04
C THR A 510 2.06 -18.44 -5.99
N LEU A 511 1.26 -18.11 -7.01
CA LEU A 511 0.86 -19.04 -8.06
C LEU A 511 2.06 -19.52 -8.89
N LEU A 512 2.95 -18.60 -9.28
CA LEU A 512 4.20 -18.94 -9.97
C LEU A 512 5.11 -19.78 -9.08
N TYR A 513 5.23 -19.45 -7.80
CA TYR A 513 6.00 -20.26 -6.85
C TYR A 513 5.47 -21.70 -6.78
N ALA A 514 4.16 -21.88 -6.62
CA ALA A 514 3.54 -23.21 -6.60
C ALA A 514 3.81 -23.98 -7.90
N ARG A 515 3.62 -23.33 -9.05
CA ARG A 515 3.89 -23.89 -10.38
C ARG A 515 5.34 -24.37 -10.53
N TYR A 516 6.32 -23.54 -10.16
CA TYR A 516 7.73 -23.90 -10.31
C TYR A 516 8.21 -24.91 -9.27
N ARG A 517 7.66 -24.90 -8.05
CA ARG A 517 7.91 -25.94 -7.04
C ARG A 517 7.41 -27.30 -7.49
N GLN A 518 6.22 -27.35 -8.11
CA GLN A 518 5.70 -28.58 -8.69
C GLN A 518 6.62 -29.10 -9.79
N HIS A 519 7.01 -28.24 -10.74
CA HIS A 519 7.91 -28.65 -11.82
C HIS A 519 9.27 -29.12 -11.29
N LEU A 520 9.85 -28.46 -10.28
CA LEU A 520 11.09 -28.91 -9.65
C LEU A 520 10.94 -30.31 -9.04
N ALA A 521 9.81 -30.60 -8.40
CA ALA A 521 9.55 -31.93 -7.86
C ALA A 521 9.46 -32.99 -8.98
N GLU A 522 8.81 -32.66 -10.11
CA GLU A 522 8.75 -33.52 -11.29
C GLU A 522 10.14 -33.79 -11.88
N VAL A 523 11.01 -32.77 -11.95
CA VAL A 523 12.40 -32.92 -12.39
C VAL A 523 13.21 -33.80 -11.44
N GLN A 524 13.07 -33.61 -10.13
CA GLN A 524 13.80 -34.39 -9.11
C GLN A 524 13.48 -35.88 -9.15
N ILE A 525 12.26 -36.25 -9.54
CA ILE A 525 11.84 -37.65 -9.71
C ILE A 525 12.05 -38.17 -11.14
N GLY A 526 12.64 -37.37 -12.03
CA GLY A 526 12.89 -37.73 -13.43
C GLY A 526 11.64 -37.77 -14.32
N ALA A 527 10.51 -37.23 -13.86
CA ALA A 527 9.26 -37.15 -14.61
C ALA A 527 9.20 -35.96 -15.57
N SER A 528 10.15 -35.02 -15.48
CA SER A 528 10.29 -33.87 -16.38
C SER A 528 11.76 -33.51 -16.61
N PRO A 529 12.12 -32.93 -17.77
CA PRO A 529 13.47 -32.44 -18.01
C PRO A 529 13.74 -31.15 -17.24
N LEU A 530 14.99 -30.95 -16.83
CA LEU A 530 15.50 -29.71 -16.25
C LEU A 530 15.65 -28.59 -17.30
N GLY A 531 15.65 -28.94 -18.59
CA GLY A 531 15.74 -28.01 -19.72
C GLY A 531 17.17 -27.63 -20.14
N ILE A 532 18.17 -28.02 -19.36
CA ILE A 532 19.59 -28.04 -19.74
C ILE A 532 20.10 -29.45 -20.05
N ASP A 533 19.21 -30.45 -19.97
CA ASP A 533 19.53 -31.81 -20.37
C ASP A 533 19.87 -31.84 -21.86
N PRO A 534 20.85 -32.65 -22.29
CA PRO A 534 21.15 -32.81 -23.70
C PRO A 534 19.90 -33.30 -24.44
N MET A 535 19.53 -32.60 -25.51
CA MET A 535 18.38 -32.98 -26.33
C MET A 535 18.54 -34.44 -26.79
N PRO A 536 17.51 -35.30 -26.65
CA PRO A 536 17.57 -36.64 -27.19
C PRO A 536 17.85 -36.54 -28.69
N ALA A 537 18.82 -37.32 -29.18
CA ALA A 537 19.16 -37.35 -30.59
C ALA A 537 17.89 -37.69 -31.38
N PHE A 538 17.44 -36.77 -32.23
CA PHE A 538 16.36 -37.07 -33.16
C PHE A 538 16.86 -38.21 -34.06
N PRO A 539 16.18 -39.38 -34.09
CA PRO A 539 16.55 -40.41 -35.04
C PRO A 539 16.33 -39.82 -36.44
N LEU A 540 17.43 -39.62 -37.17
CA LEU A 540 17.36 -39.32 -38.60
C LEU A 540 16.55 -40.45 -39.24
N ALA A 541 15.43 -40.10 -39.86
CA ALA A 541 14.62 -41.07 -40.59
C ALA A 541 15.54 -41.82 -41.59
N PRO A 542 15.48 -43.16 -41.67
CA PRO A 542 16.26 -43.88 -42.65
C PRO A 542 15.90 -43.34 -44.04
N SER A 543 16.91 -42.93 -44.80
CA SER A 543 16.73 -42.47 -46.18
C SER A 543 16.06 -43.58 -46.99
N SER A 544 14.78 -43.42 -47.31
CA SER A 544 14.09 -44.32 -48.22
C SER A 544 14.78 -44.28 -49.58
N PRO A 545 15.12 -45.43 -50.20
CA PRO A 545 15.71 -45.46 -51.53
C PRO A 545 14.70 -44.92 -52.55
N VAL A 546 15.15 -43.95 -53.35
CA VAL A 546 14.38 -43.31 -54.41
C VAL A 546 13.98 -44.36 -55.46
N PRO A 547 12.68 -44.56 -55.78
CA PRO A 547 12.28 -45.45 -56.86
C PRO A 547 12.53 -44.81 -58.23
N ALA A 548 13.03 -45.62 -59.17
CA ALA A 548 13.38 -45.23 -60.53
C ALA A 548 12.18 -44.62 -61.28
N SER A 549 12.35 -43.41 -61.82
CA SER A 549 11.33 -42.70 -62.58
C SER A 549 11.14 -43.30 -63.98
N THR A 550 9.94 -43.79 -64.27
CA THR A 550 9.48 -44.00 -65.65
C THR A 550 9.11 -42.65 -66.27
N SER A 551 9.71 -42.38 -67.43
CA SER A 551 9.53 -41.21 -68.27
C SER A 551 8.12 -41.12 -68.87
N ALA A 552 7.44 -39.99 -68.65
CA ALA A 552 6.42 -39.49 -69.57
C ALA A 552 6.45 -37.94 -69.58
N THR A 553 6.89 -37.43 -70.72
CA THR A 553 7.01 -36.05 -71.17
C THR A 553 5.66 -35.37 -71.39
N ASN A 554 5.53 -34.10 -70.96
CA ASN A 554 5.15 -32.91 -71.74
C ASN A 554 4.63 -31.81 -70.79
N ALA A 555 5.29 -30.67 -70.60
CA ALA A 555 5.55 -29.54 -71.51
C ALA A 555 4.55 -28.39 -71.29
N ASN A 556 5.12 -27.18 -71.19
CA ASN A 556 4.52 -25.82 -71.15
C ASN A 556 4.09 -25.31 -69.76
N HIS A 557 4.38 -24.09 -69.30
CA HIS A 557 4.84 -22.87 -69.97
C HIS A 557 5.53 -21.90 -68.97
N ALA A 558 6.63 -21.30 -69.43
CA ALA A 558 7.17 -19.94 -69.20
C ALA A 558 6.71 -19.06 -68.00
N GLN A 559 7.70 -18.72 -67.15
CA GLN A 559 8.22 -17.37 -66.76
C GLN A 559 7.27 -16.20 -66.31
N PRO A 560 7.79 -15.14 -65.65
CA PRO A 560 8.88 -15.08 -64.66
C PRO A 560 8.62 -14.11 -63.48
N ALA A 561 9.61 -14.04 -62.60
CA ALA A 561 9.81 -13.07 -61.53
C ALA A 561 9.80 -11.59 -61.97
N GLY A 562 9.41 -10.72 -61.03
CA GLY A 562 9.57 -9.28 -61.10
C GLY A 562 10.01 -8.75 -59.73
N ASP A 563 11.30 -8.45 -59.65
CA ASP A 563 12.05 -7.83 -58.56
C ASP A 563 11.63 -6.35 -58.38
N ARG A 564 11.69 -5.80 -57.15
CA ARG A 564 11.90 -4.35 -56.92
C ARG A 564 12.27 -3.99 -55.48
N THR A 565 13.38 -3.27 -55.42
CA THR A 565 14.18 -2.72 -54.34
C THR A 565 13.64 -1.46 -53.66
N SER A 566 14.03 -1.30 -52.39
CA SER A 566 14.46 -0.12 -51.60
C SER A 566 14.01 1.33 -51.87
N ALA A 567 13.80 2.03 -50.74
CA ALA A 567 14.26 3.39 -50.36
C ALA A 567 13.24 4.55 -50.37
N GLY A 568 13.25 5.33 -49.28
CA GLY A 568 12.66 6.67 -49.22
C GLY A 568 12.54 7.24 -47.81
N ARG A 569 13.45 8.15 -47.45
CA ARG A 569 13.36 9.07 -46.29
C ARG A 569 12.17 10.03 -46.45
N HIS A 570 11.52 10.37 -45.34
CA HIS A 570 11.37 11.74 -44.84
C HIS A 570 10.93 11.75 -43.38
#